data_AF-A0A6P7F285-F1
#
_entry.id   AF-A0A6P7F285-F1
#
_cell.length_a   1.000
_cell.length_b   1.000
_cell.length_c   1.000
_cell.angle_alpha   90.00
_cell.angle_beta   90.00
_cell.angle_gamma   90.00
#
_symmetry.space_group_name_H-M   'P 1'
#
loop_
_entity.id
_entity.type
_entity.pdbx_description
1 polymer ?
#
loop_
_entity_poly.entity_id
_entity_poly.type
_entity_poly.pdbx_seq_one_letter_code
_entity_poly.pdbx_strand_id
1 'polypeptide(L)'
;MVRSHHVEGYDNFVNFMKNFKAQGTVVCIYFGGSVDEATGESWCDDCVRAWPVISKVLEQLDDNVDFIHVEVGDRPTWKDPNSSFRKDPTTKLLVLPTLLKWKTPKRLEGSQCEKEFLVKMLLCDDDDED
;
A
#
# COMPACT_ATOMS: atom_id res chain seq x y z
N MET A 1 -7.76 -8.25 -13.77
CA MET A 1 -6.37 -7.87 -14.13
C MET A 1 -5.90 -6.75 -13.23
N VAL A 2 -4.77 -6.94 -12.55
CA VAL A 2 -4.18 -5.93 -11.67
C VAL A 2 -3.37 -4.90 -12.45
N ARG A 3 -3.61 -3.61 -12.21
CA ARG A 3 -2.82 -2.48 -12.70
C ARG A 3 -1.94 -1.96 -11.58
N SER A 4 -0.64 -2.19 -11.70
CA SER A 4 0.33 -1.75 -10.68
C SER A 4 0.88 -0.37 -11.02
N HIS A 5 0.89 0.51 -10.02
CA HIS A 5 1.48 1.85 -10.06
C HIS A 5 2.53 1.95 -8.96
N HIS A 6 3.65 2.59 -9.24
CA HIS A 6 4.72 2.81 -8.27
C HIS A 6 4.95 4.30 -8.10
N VAL A 7 5.06 4.73 -6.84
CA VAL A 7 5.17 6.15 -6.47
C VAL A 7 6.14 6.28 -5.30
N GLU A 8 7.08 7.21 -5.41
CA GLU A 8 8.08 7.46 -4.37
C GLU A 8 7.92 8.84 -3.75
N GLY A 9 7.82 8.89 -2.42
CA GLY A 9 7.76 10.14 -1.67
C GLY A 9 6.37 10.79 -1.62
N TYR A 10 6.20 11.66 -0.63
CA TYR A 10 4.89 12.22 -0.27
C TYR A 10 4.31 13.14 -1.36
N ASP A 11 5.09 14.07 -1.89
CA ASP A 11 4.60 15.04 -2.87
C ASP A 11 4.15 14.35 -4.17
N ASN A 12 4.89 13.32 -4.59
CA ASN A 12 4.51 12.49 -5.73
C ASN A 12 3.26 11.66 -5.44
N PHE A 13 3.12 11.10 -4.23
CA PHE A 13 1.90 10.42 -3.81
C PHE A 13 0.68 11.35 -3.88
N VAL A 14 0.77 12.55 -3.31
CA VAL A 14 -0.33 13.53 -3.35
C VAL A 14 -0.66 13.92 -4.78
N ASN A 15 0.35 14.20 -5.61
CA ASN A 15 0.14 14.57 -7.00
C ASN A 15 -0.46 13.41 -7.83
N PHE A 16 0.01 12.18 -7.61
CA PHE A 16 -0.52 10.98 -8.23
C PHE A 16 -2.01 10.82 -7.87
N MET A 17 -2.33 10.80 -6.58
CA MET A 17 -3.70 10.58 -6.10
C MET A 17 -4.67 11.70 -6.51
N LYS A 18 -4.19 12.93 -6.67
CA LYS A 18 -4.99 14.06 -7.16
C LYS A 18 -5.43 13.88 -8.62
N ASN A 19 -4.57 13.31 -9.45
CA ASN A 19 -4.80 13.14 -10.88
C ASN A 19 -5.35 11.74 -11.23
N PHE A 20 -5.17 10.78 -10.33
CA PHE A 20 -5.58 9.41 -10.51
C PHE A 20 -7.11 9.27 -10.53
N LYS A 21 -7.62 8.58 -11.55
CA LYS A 21 -9.05 8.32 -11.72
C LYS A 21 -9.29 6.82 -11.71
N ALA A 22 -9.90 6.34 -10.63
CA ALA A 22 -10.40 4.98 -10.54
C ALA A 22 -11.51 4.79 -11.59
N GLN A 23 -11.24 4.00 -12.61
CA GLN A 23 -12.18 3.75 -13.72
C GLN A 23 -13.18 2.64 -13.34
N GLY A 24 -13.92 2.82 -12.23
CA GLY A 24 -14.83 1.79 -11.70
C GLY A 24 -14.10 0.55 -11.16
N THR A 25 -12.88 0.75 -10.67
CA THR A 25 -11.95 -0.30 -10.20
C THR A 25 -11.70 -0.14 -8.72
N VAL A 26 -11.45 -1.26 -8.04
CA VAL A 26 -11.00 -1.25 -6.65
C VAL A 26 -9.59 -0.66 -6.62
N VAL A 27 -9.35 0.29 -5.72
CA VAL A 27 -8.04 0.93 -5.55
C VAL A 27 -7.45 0.51 -4.22
N CYS A 28 -6.29 -0.13 -4.27
CA CYS A 28 -5.56 -0.60 -3.11
C CYS A 28 -4.21 0.13 -3.05
N ILE A 29 -3.85 0.63 -1.88
CA ILE A 29 -2.61 1.38 -1.68
C ILE A 29 -1.79 0.66 -0.63
N TYR A 30 -0.55 0.33 -1.00
CA TYR A 30 0.45 -0.25 -0.13
C TYR A 30 1.52 0.80 0.16
N PHE A 31 1.73 1.13 1.43
CA PHE A 31 2.79 1.99 1.89
C PHE A 31 3.91 1.14 2.48
N GLY A 32 5.11 1.23 1.89
CA GLY A 32 6.31 0.52 2.30
C GLY A 32 7.49 1.46 2.51
N GLY A 33 8.52 0.97 3.19
CA GLY A 33 9.82 1.65 3.20
C GLY A 33 10.46 1.58 1.82
N SER A 34 11.27 2.57 1.47
CA SER A 34 11.95 2.60 0.17
C SER A 34 12.78 1.33 -0.09
N VAL A 35 12.80 0.91 -1.35
CA VAL A 35 13.53 -0.27 -1.81
C VAL A 35 14.91 0.16 -2.28
N ASP A 36 15.95 -0.53 -1.83
CA ASP A 36 17.31 -0.30 -2.29
C ASP A 36 17.48 -0.92 -3.69
N GLU A 37 17.90 -0.11 -4.68
CA GLU A 37 18.01 -0.56 -6.07
C GLU A 37 19.06 -1.66 -6.29
N ALA A 38 20.09 -1.73 -5.42
CA ALA A 38 21.17 -2.70 -5.57
C ALA A 38 20.79 -4.08 -5.05
N THR A 39 20.00 -4.14 -3.98
CA THR A 39 19.57 -5.39 -3.32
C THR A 39 18.16 -5.81 -3.72
N GLY A 40 17.32 -4.86 -4.15
CA GLY A 40 15.89 -5.09 -4.38
C GLY A 40 15.08 -5.24 -3.09
N GLU A 41 15.66 -4.92 -1.93
CA GLU A 41 15.02 -5.09 -0.62
C GLU A 41 14.71 -3.74 0.05
N SER A 42 13.59 -3.71 0.80
CA SER A 42 13.23 -2.56 1.62
C SER A 42 14.06 -2.54 2.91
N TRP A 43 14.43 -1.35 3.40
CA TRP A 43 15.01 -1.21 4.74
C TRP A 43 14.07 -1.62 5.88
N CYS A 44 12.78 -1.80 5.57
CA CYS A 44 11.72 -2.18 6.49
C CYS A 44 11.56 -3.70 6.50
N ASP A 45 12.06 -4.37 7.53
CA ASP A 45 11.98 -5.84 7.68
C ASP A 45 10.55 -6.38 7.56
N ASP A 46 9.56 -5.68 8.13
CA ASP A 46 8.14 -6.05 8.04
C ASP A 46 7.62 -5.96 6.60
N CYS A 47 8.12 -4.99 5.83
CA CYS A 47 7.79 -4.81 4.43
C CYS A 47 8.39 -5.94 3.58
N VAL A 48 9.63 -6.36 3.89
CA VAL A 48 10.29 -7.52 3.26
C VAL A 48 9.52 -8.80 3.52
N ARG A 49 9.00 -9.02 4.73
CA ARG A 49 8.17 -10.22 5.05
C ARG A 49 6.77 -10.18 4.43
N ALA A 50 6.15 -8.99 4.36
CA ALA A 50 4.81 -8.84 3.81
C ALA A 50 4.76 -8.92 2.28
N TRP A 51 5.79 -8.41 1.58
CA TRP A 51 5.77 -8.29 0.12
C TRP A 51 5.51 -9.61 -0.61
N PRO A 52 6.16 -10.75 -0.29
CA PRO A 52 5.89 -12.03 -0.94
C PRO A 52 4.44 -12.51 -0.77
N VAL A 53 3.81 -12.17 0.35
CA VAL A 53 2.40 -12.51 0.62
C VAL A 53 1.48 -11.66 -0.26
N ILE A 54 1.72 -10.35 -0.31
CA ILE A 54 0.93 -9.41 -1.11
C ILE A 54 1.10 -9.71 -2.59
N SER A 55 2.32 -9.87 -3.08
CA SER A 55 2.60 -10.16 -4.50
C SER A 55 1.91 -11.45 -4.95
N LYS A 56 2.00 -12.52 -4.14
CA LYS A 56 1.31 -13.79 -4.40
C LYS A 56 -0.21 -13.62 -4.51
N VAL A 57 -0.82 -12.80 -3.65
CA VAL A 57 -2.27 -12.55 -3.73
C VAL A 57 -2.60 -11.75 -4.99
N LEU A 58 -1.84 -10.70 -5.30
CA LEU A 58 -2.04 -9.89 -6.50
C LEU A 58 -1.96 -10.72 -7.80
N GLU A 59 -1.04 -11.69 -7.87
CA GLU A 59 -0.92 -12.62 -9.01
C GLU A 59 -2.14 -13.53 -9.17
N GLN A 60 -2.89 -13.76 -8.09
CA GLN A 60 -4.09 -14.61 -8.08
C GLN A 60 -5.39 -13.82 -8.27
N LEU A 61 -5.32 -12.48 -8.36
CA LEU A 61 -6.50 -11.64 -8.53
C LEU A 61 -6.94 -11.61 -10.00
N ASP A 62 -8.15 -12.12 -10.24
CA ASP A 62 -8.82 -11.99 -11.53
C ASP A 62 -9.47 -10.61 -11.71
N ASP A 63 -9.71 -9.89 -10.60
CA ASP A 63 -10.43 -8.62 -10.55
C ASP A 63 -9.65 -7.43 -11.13
N ASN A 64 -10.39 -6.39 -11.51
CA ASN A 64 -9.83 -5.15 -12.02
C ASN A 64 -9.44 -4.22 -10.86
N VAL A 65 -8.22 -4.42 -10.36
CA VAL A 65 -7.67 -3.71 -9.18
C VAL A 65 -6.55 -2.77 -9.62
N ASP A 66 -6.60 -1.52 -9.19
CA ASP A 66 -5.44 -0.63 -9.21
C ASP A 66 -4.66 -0.77 -7.90
N PHE A 67 -3.46 -1.34 -8.00
CA PHE A 67 -2.54 -1.49 -6.87
C PHE A 67 -1.48 -0.39 -6.94
N ILE A 68 -1.43 0.46 -5.92
CA ILE A 68 -0.50 1.59 -5.84
C ILE A 68 0.53 1.29 -4.74
N HIS A 69 1.76 1.00 -5.15
CA HIS A 69 2.90 0.86 -4.25
C HIS A 69 3.53 2.24 -4.00
N VAL A 70 3.45 2.70 -2.77
CA VAL A 70 4.00 3.98 -2.32
C VAL A 70 5.19 3.73 -1.41
N GLU A 71 6.37 4.18 -1.84
CA GLU A 71 7.56 4.22 -0.99
C GLU A 71 7.58 5.51 -0.18
N VAL A 72 7.62 5.39 1.14
CA VAL A 72 7.58 6.56 2.02
C VAL A 72 8.92 7.29 2.16
N GLY A 73 9.95 6.81 1.47
CA GLY A 73 11.33 7.26 1.60
C GLY A 73 12.14 6.42 2.58
N ASP A 74 13.24 7.02 3.06
CA ASP A 74 14.20 6.34 3.95
C ASP A 74 13.68 6.20 5.40
N ARG A 75 14.38 5.34 6.17
CA ARG A 75 14.02 5.06 7.57
C ARG A 75 14.02 6.30 8.47
N PRO A 76 15.02 7.19 8.42
CA PRO A 76 15.00 8.44 9.19
C PRO A 76 13.79 9.32 8.87
N THR A 77 13.48 9.54 7.58
CA THR A 77 12.35 10.37 7.13
C THR A 77 11.02 9.80 7.60
N TRP A 78 10.85 8.48 7.57
CA TRP A 78 9.65 7.83 8.10
C TRP A 78 9.53 7.93 9.62
N LYS A 79 10.65 7.82 10.36
CA LYS A 79 10.65 7.86 11.82
C LYS A 79 10.43 9.26 12.39
N ASP A 80 10.63 10.32 11.61
CA ASP A 80 10.34 11.67 12.05
C ASP A 80 8.83 11.81 12.36
N PRO A 81 8.43 12.17 13.59
CA PRO A 81 7.02 12.45 13.91
C PRO A 81 6.42 13.58 13.06
N ASN A 82 7.25 14.42 12.44
CA ASN A 82 6.83 15.47 11.52
C ASN A 82 6.73 15.03 10.06
N SER A 83 7.01 13.75 9.75
CA SER A 83 6.86 13.19 8.40
C SER A 83 5.48 13.51 7.82
N SER A 84 5.46 14.01 6.58
CA SER A 84 4.22 14.37 5.90
C SER A 84 3.25 13.19 5.80
N PHE A 85 3.75 11.97 5.60
CA PHE A 85 2.94 10.75 5.60
C PHE A 85 2.24 10.49 6.95
N ARG A 86 2.90 10.78 8.08
CA ARG A 86 2.30 10.61 9.41
C ARG A 86 1.26 11.67 9.73
N LYS A 87 1.43 12.87 9.18
CA LYS A 87 0.52 14.01 9.39
C LYS A 87 -0.63 14.04 8.39
N ASP A 88 -0.58 13.25 7.34
CA ASP A 88 -1.62 13.20 6.32
C ASP A 88 -2.95 12.72 6.92
N PRO A 89 -4.01 13.56 6.92
CA PRO A 89 -5.28 13.22 7.55
C PRO A 89 -6.10 12.23 6.73
N THR A 90 -5.71 11.96 5.49
CA THR A 90 -6.43 11.07 4.57
C THR A 90 -6.01 9.62 4.80
N THR A 91 -4.71 9.38 4.89
CA THR A 91 -4.11 8.06 5.04
C THR A 91 -3.85 7.70 6.50
N LYS A 92 -3.61 8.68 7.39
CA LYS A 92 -3.36 8.49 8.83
C LYS A 92 -2.40 7.31 9.09
N LEU A 93 -1.24 7.32 8.43
CA LEU A 93 -0.29 6.24 8.52
C LEU A 93 0.44 6.26 9.88
N LEU A 94 0.35 5.14 10.60
CA LEU A 94 1.00 4.98 11.91
C LEU A 94 2.18 4.01 11.85
N VAL A 95 2.09 2.98 11.01
CA VAL A 95 3.03 1.86 10.93
C VAL A 95 3.27 1.46 9.47
N LEU A 96 4.41 0.82 9.21
CA LEU A 96 4.71 0.18 7.93
C LEU A 96 4.89 -1.33 8.14
N PRO A 97 4.58 -2.15 7.12
CA PRO A 97 3.80 -1.77 5.95
C PRO A 97 2.35 -1.45 6.32
N THR A 98 1.67 -0.67 5.50
CA THR A 98 0.21 -0.50 5.58
C THR A 98 -0.40 -0.76 4.22
N LEU A 99 -1.36 -1.69 4.14
CA LEU A 99 -2.17 -1.95 2.95
C LEU A 99 -3.61 -1.48 3.22
N LEU A 100 -4.18 -0.63 2.36
CA LEU A 100 -5.55 -0.13 2.54
C LEU A 100 -6.35 -0.12 1.25
N LYS A 101 -7.67 -0.27 1.37
CA LYS A 101 -8.63 -0.08 0.27
C LYS A 101 -9.08 1.38 0.29
N TRP A 102 -8.74 2.12 -0.77
CA TRP A 102 -8.90 3.58 -0.82
C TRP A 102 -10.37 4.01 -0.62
N LYS A 103 -10.57 5.11 0.11
CA LYS A 103 -11.90 5.65 0.50
C LYS A 103 -12.77 4.70 1.36
N THR A 104 -12.19 3.67 1.95
CA THR A 104 -12.86 2.80 2.92
C THR A 104 -12.09 2.79 4.25
N PRO A 105 -12.69 2.35 5.37
CA PRO A 105 -11.95 2.10 6.60
C PRO A 105 -11.12 0.81 6.56
N LYS A 106 -11.27 -0.05 5.54
CA LYS A 106 -10.61 -1.36 5.47
C LYS A 106 -9.11 -1.19 5.22
N ARG A 107 -8.30 -1.70 6.17
CA ARG A 107 -6.84 -1.68 6.09
C ARG A 107 -6.19 -2.80 6.90
N LEU A 108 -4.96 -3.13 6.55
CA LEU A 108 -4.05 -4.02 7.25
C LEU A 108 -2.76 -3.26 7.57
N GLU A 109 -2.25 -3.48 8.77
CA GLU A 109 -1.12 -2.75 9.33
C GLU A 109 -0.08 -3.73 9.91
N GLY A 110 1.20 -3.47 9.61
CA GLY A 110 2.35 -4.26 10.08
C GLY A 110 2.20 -5.75 9.77
N SER A 111 2.29 -6.59 10.81
CA SER A 111 2.18 -8.06 10.71
C SER A 111 0.86 -8.57 10.13
N GLN A 112 -0.19 -7.76 10.04
CA GLN A 112 -1.42 -8.15 9.36
C GLN A 112 -1.20 -8.34 7.85
N CYS A 113 -0.28 -7.57 7.25
CA CYS A 113 0.09 -7.69 5.84
C CYS A 113 0.84 -9.00 5.53
N GLU A 114 1.37 -9.69 6.55
CA GLU A 114 2.05 -10.99 6.42
C GLU A 114 1.04 -12.17 6.40
N LYS A 115 -0.26 -11.90 6.58
CA LYS A 115 -1.30 -12.94 6.67
C LYS A 115 -2.07 -13.03 5.35
N GLU A 116 -1.74 -14.06 4.56
CA GLU A 116 -2.35 -14.28 3.22
C GLU A 116 -3.88 -14.21 3.25
N PHE A 117 -4.53 -14.80 4.26
CA PHE A 117 -6.00 -14.79 4.37
C PHE A 117 -6.56 -13.38 4.56
N LEU A 118 -5.89 -12.50 5.32
CA LEU A 118 -6.35 -11.12 5.52
C LEU A 118 -6.13 -10.30 4.25
N VAL A 119 -4.99 -10.50 3.58
CA VAL A 119 -4.69 -9.82 2.32
C VAL A 119 -5.71 -10.21 1.26
N LYS A 120 -6.05 -11.50 1.15
CA LYS A 120 -7.13 -11.99 0.28
C LYS A 120 -8.46 -11.35 0.63
N MET A 121 -8.86 -11.35 1.90
CA MET A 121 -10.12 -10.74 2.33
C MET A 121 -10.16 -9.23 2.01
N LEU A 122 -9.06 -8.50 2.19
CA LEU A 122 -9.03 -7.08 1.85
C LEU A 122 -9.13 -6.80 0.33
N LEU A 123 -8.48 -7.63 -0.49
CA LEU A 123 -8.35 -7.42 -1.94
C LEU A 123 -9.47 -8.08 -2.76
N CYS A 124 -10.08 -9.15 -2.26
CA CYS A 124 -11.11 -9.94 -2.94
C CYS A 124 -12.53 -9.69 -2.41
N ASP A 125 -12.71 -9.06 -1.24
CA ASP A 125 -14.07 -8.76 -0.77
C ASP A 125 -14.65 -7.63 -1.63
N ASP A 126 -15.53 -8.03 -2.55
CA ASP A 126 -16.58 -7.19 -3.10
C ASP A 126 -17.44 -6.74 -1.93
N ASP A 127 -17.53 -5.43 -1.74
CA ASP A 127 -18.54 -4.84 -0.85
C ASP A 127 -19.89 -4.97 -1.57
N ASP A 128 -20.40 -6.20 -1.67
CA ASP A 128 -21.83 -6.48 -1.85
C ASP A 128 -22.52 -6.12 -0.53
N GLU A 129 -22.57 -4.82 -0.20
CA GLU A 129 -23.57 -4.29 0.71
C GLU A 129 -24.64 -3.59 -0.15
N ASP A 130 -25.80 -4.26 -0.21
CA ASP A 130 -27.07 -3.84 -0.81
C ASP A 130 -27.46 -2.36 -0.54
#